data_AF-A0A6V7LIW7-F1
#
_entry.id   AF-A0A6V7LIW7-F1
#
_cell.length_a   1.000
_cell.length_b   1.000
_cell.length_c   1.000
_cell.angle_alpha   90.00
_cell.angle_beta   90.00
_cell.angle_gamma   90.00
#
_symmetry.space_group_name_H-M   'P 1'
#
loop_
_entity.id
_entity.type
_entity.pdbx_description
1 polymer ?
#
loop_
_entity_poly.entity_id
_entity_poly.type
_entity_poly.pdbx_seq_one_letter_code
_entity_poly.pdbx_strand_id
1 'polypeptide(L)'
;REPYKVHPNELRRVEGDLGQGIITGLIEPPSEEFELKDVGIIIIRRKEYALTLQRRFRLSVDPFNQGFGYGSTPNLIDNNSVRLCFEARVRDSTGSLCFKTLTPVVTETIYNESYDKYLAIEKFEPSTALIPGGTHLEIHTVRKFLKDIKVRFFTDTDDNQWVAVVDPLPRKANDRR
;
A
#
# COMPACT_ATOMS: atom_id res chain seq x y z
N ARG A 1 9.29 4.87 5.19
CA ARG A 1 10.37 5.87 5.05
C ARG A 1 11.34 5.33 4.02
N GLU A 2 11.88 6.21 3.18
CA GLU A 2 12.95 5.87 2.24
C GLU A 2 14.08 5.09 2.94
N PRO A 3 14.69 4.11 2.26
CA PRO A 3 14.67 3.91 0.81
C PRO A 3 13.63 2.90 0.29
N TYR A 4 13.05 3.20 -0.88
CA TYR A 4 12.05 2.35 -1.56
C TYR A 4 12.72 1.17 -2.28
N LYS A 5 12.17 -0.03 -2.12
CA LYS A 5 12.67 -1.27 -2.74
C LYS A 5 11.66 -1.79 -3.76
N VAL A 6 12.15 -2.49 -4.77
CA VAL A 6 11.30 -3.12 -5.80
C VAL A 6 10.36 -4.14 -5.14
N HIS A 7 9.04 -3.98 -5.35
CA HIS A 7 8.07 -4.89 -4.78
C HIS A 7 7.92 -6.16 -5.65
N PRO A 8 7.77 -7.36 -5.06
CA PRO A 8 7.53 -8.59 -5.83
C PRO A 8 6.16 -8.63 -6.51
N ASN A 9 5.18 -7.84 -6.06
CA ASN A 9 3.89 -7.72 -6.77
C ASN A 9 4.07 -7.17 -8.18
N GLU A 10 3.12 -7.49 -9.05
CA GLU A 10 3.20 -7.18 -10.47
C GLU A 10 2.13 -6.16 -10.86
N LEU A 11 2.53 -5.10 -11.56
CA LEU A 11 1.60 -4.19 -12.21
C LEU A 11 1.26 -4.75 -13.59
N ARG A 12 -0.01 -4.98 -13.89
CA ARG A 12 -0.46 -5.60 -15.15
C ARG A 12 -1.59 -4.81 -15.80
N ARG A 13 -1.55 -4.68 -17.11
CA ARG A 13 -2.70 -4.23 -17.90
C ARG A 13 -3.68 -5.38 -18.11
N VAL A 14 -4.97 -5.07 -18.23
CA VAL A 14 -6.00 -6.07 -18.59
C VAL A 14 -5.72 -6.67 -19.96
N GLU A 15 -5.21 -5.86 -20.90
CA GLU A 15 -4.87 -6.29 -22.26
C GLU A 15 -3.44 -5.87 -22.64
N GLY A 16 -2.80 -6.66 -23.52
CA GLY A 16 -1.49 -6.32 -24.09
C GLY A 16 -0.30 -6.39 -23.12
N ASP A 17 -0.47 -6.91 -21.92
CA ASP A 17 0.61 -7.04 -20.95
C ASP A 17 1.53 -8.22 -21.27
N LEU A 18 2.84 -7.98 -21.19
CA LEU A 18 3.89 -8.99 -21.33
C LEU A 18 4.11 -9.79 -20.03
N GLY A 19 3.39 -9.47 -18.94
CA GLY A 19 3.44 -10.19 -17.67
C GLY A 19 4.78 -10.03 -16.94
N GLN A 20 5.46 -8.91 -17.17
CA GLN A 20 6.75 -8.61 -16.53
C GLN A 20 6.59 -7.78 -15.26
N GLY A 21 5.36 -7.37 -14.95
CA GLY A 21 4.96 -6.60 -13.79
C GLY A 21 5.37 -5.12 -13.83
N ILE A 22 5.93 -4.65 -14.94
CA ILE A 22 6.20 -3.24 -15.23
C ILE A 22 5.31 -2.83 -16.40
N ILE A 23 4.96 -1.55 -16.46
CA ILE A 23 4.32 -0.96 -17.63
C ILE A 23 5.29 0.06 -18.20
N THR A 24 5.59 -0.07 -19.49
CA THR A 24 6.39 0.89 -20.24
C THR A 24 5.53 1.48 -21.33
N GLY A 25 5.72 2.76 -21.63
CA GLY A 25 5.06 3.43 -22.73
C GLY A 25 5.92 4.56 -23.28
N LEU A 26 5.63 4.95 -24.52
CA LEU A 26 6.27 6.05 -25.20
C LEU A 26 5.32 7.26 -25.18
N ILE A 27 5.85 8.42 -24.81
CA ILE A 27 5.15 9.70 -24.92
C ILE A 27 5.78 10.42 -26.11
N GLU A 28 4.99 10.68 -27.15
CA GLU A 28 5.42 11.41 -28.34
C GLU A 28 4.76 12.79 -28.40
N PRO A 29 5.48 13.85 -28.83
CA PRO A 29 4.89 15.15 -29.06
C PRO A 29 3.73 15.07 -30.08
N PRO A 30 2.66 15.86 -29.91
CA PRO A 30 2.49 16.94 -28.93
C PRO A 30 1.93 16.47 -27.58
N SER A 31 1.76 15.16 -27.36
CA SER A 31 1.26 14.66 -26.08
C SER A 31 2.31 14.86 -24.99
N GLU A 32 1.87 15.40 -23.85
CA GLU A 32 2.68 15.50 -22.63
C GLU A 32 2.16 14.56 -21.55
N GLU A 33 1.10 13.81 -21.84
CA GLU A 33 0.40 12.95 -20.90
C GLU A 33 0.63 11.47 -21.23
N PHE A 34 0.74 10.67 -20.17
CA PHE A 34 0.73 9.21 -20.24
C PHE A 34 -0.38 8.69 -19.35
N GLU A 35 -1.32 7.97 -19.95
CA GLU A 35 -2.47 7.46 -19.23
C GLU A 35 -2.31 6.00 -18.80
N LEU A 36 -2.48 5.76 -17.51
CA LEU A 36 -2.47 4.45 -16.90
C LEU A 36 -3.90 3.93 -16.68
N LYS A 37 -4.55 3.51 -17.77
CA LYS A 37 -5.88 2.88 -17.75
C LYS A 37 -5.82 1.36 -17.70
N ASP A 38 -6.87 0.76 -17.14
CA ASP A 38 -7.11 -0.69 -17.10
C ASP A 38 -5.94 -1.47 -16.51
N VAL A 39 -5.46 -1.01 -15.35
CA VAL A 39 -4.31 -1.59 -14.66
C VAL A 39 -4.71 -2.17 -13.32
N GLY A 40 -4.23 -3.39 -13.05
CA GLY A 40 -4.36 -4.07 -11.78
C GLY A 40 -3.00 -4.35 -11.14
N ILE A 41 -3.00 -4.50 -9.82
CA ILE A 41 -1.85 -5.00 -9.05
C ILE A 41 -2.10 -6.47 -8.73
N ILE A 42 -1.28 -7.35 -9.28
CA ILE A 42 -1.30 -8.78 -9.01
C ILE A 42 -0.42 -9.07 -7.81
N ILE A 43 -1.04 -9.61 -6.77
CA ILE A 43 -0.38 -10.03 -5.55
C ILE A 43 0.35 -11.35 -5.81
N ILE A 44 1.67 -11.35 -5.64
CA ILE A 44 2.50 -12.54 -5.79
C ILE A 44 2.54 -13.31 -4.48
N ARG A 45 2.57 -14.65 -4.57
CA ARG A 45 2.72 -15.50 -3.39
C ARG A 45 4.14 -15.41 -2.85
N ARG A 46 4.32 -15.38 -1.54
CA ARG A 46 5.64 -15.26 -0.87
C ARG A 46 6.70 -16.24 -1.40
N LYS A 47 6.30 -17.48 -1.72
CA LYS A 47 7.20 -18.51 -2.27
C LYS A 47 7.80 -18.15 -3.64
N GLU A 48 7.16 -17.23 -4.37
CA GLU A 48 7.56 -16.79 -5.70
C GLU A 48 8.34 -15.46 -5.67
N TYR A 49 8.49 -14.81 -4.51
CA TYR A 49 9.15 -13.50 -4.39
C TYR A 49 10.58 -13.50 -4.94
N ALA A 50 11.40 -14.48 -4.57
CA ALA A 50 12.78 -14.56 -5.04
C ALA A 50 12.85 -14.66 -6.57
N LEU A 51 11.95 -15.45 -7.17
CA LEU A 51 11.88 -15.63 -8.62
C LEU A 51 11.39 -14.35 -9.32
N THR A 52 10.38 -13.67 -8.79
CA THR A 52 9.90 -12.40 -9.36
C THR A 52 10.95 -11.30 -9.26
N LEU A 53 11.62 -11.16 -8.12
CA LEU A 53 12.69 -10.18 -7.94
C LEU A 53 13.90 -10.47 -8.84
N GLN A 54 14.22 -11.75 -9.08
CA GLN A 54 15.23 -12.12 -10.06
C GLN A 54 14.84 -11.70 -11.50
N ARG A 55 13.55 -11.78 -11.86
CA ARG A 55 13.07 -11.25 -13.15
C ARG A 55 13.26 -9.74 -13.23
N ARG A 56 12.96 -8.99 -12.17
CA ARG A 56 13.17 -7.53 -12.10
C ARG A 56 14.64 -7.15 -12.27
N PHE A 57 15.54 -7.90 -11.65
CA PHE A 57 16.98 -7.74 -11.83
C PHE A 57 17.40 -7.91 -13.30
N ARG A 58 16.90 -8.94 -13.99
CA ARG A 58 17.21 -9.18 -15.42
C ARG A 58 16.69 -8.07 -16.33
N LEU A 59 15.59 -7.42 -15.95
CA LEU A 59 15.04 -6.27 -16.66
C LEU A 59 15.74 -4.96 -16.30
N SER A 60 16.74 -4.98 -15.40
CA SER A 60 17.42 -3.79 -14.88
C SER A 60 16.45 -2.76 -14.29
N VAL A 61 15.40 -3.24 -13.61
CA VAL A 61 14.39 -2.39 -12.96
C VAL A 61 14.72 -2.25 -11.48
N ASP A 62 15.47 -1.22 -11.13
CA ASP A 62 15.77 -0.84 -9.74
C ASP A 62 15.88 0.69 -9.60
N PRO A 63 14.75 1.42 -9.58
CA PRO A 63 14.76 2.88 -9.67
C PRO A 63 15.57 3.59 -8.57
N PHE A 64 15.73 2.93 -7.41
CA PHE A 64 16.44 3.48 -6.25
C PHE A 64 17.74 2.74 -5.92
N ASN A 65 18.22 1.87 -6.81
CA ASN A 65 19.47 1.11 -6.65
C ASN A 65 19.59 0.40 -5.29
N GLN A 66 18.51 -0.26 -4.84
CA GLN A 66 18.48 -0.96 -3.55
C GLN A 66 18.84 -2.45 -3.65
N GLY A 67 19.01 -2.98 -4.86
CA GLY A 67 19.26 -4.38 -5.12
C GLY A 67 18.04 -5.27 -4.84
N PHE A 68 18.29 -6.59 -4.75
CA PHE A 68 17.24 -7.62 -4.69
C PHE A 68 17.44 -8.68 -3.60
N GLY A 69 18.45 -8.52 -2.73
CA GLY A 69 18.84 -9.55 -1.74
C GLY A 69 17.75 -9.90 -0.71
N TYR A 70 16.80 -8.99 -0.46
CA TYR A 70 15.68 -9.20 0.46
C TYR A 70 14.65 -10.22 -0.04
N GLY A 71 14.72 -10.66 -1.30
CA GLY A 71 13.88 -11.75 -1.79
C GLY A 71 14.04 -13.07 -1.01
N SER A 72 15.17 -13.25 -0.32
CA SER A 72 15.44 -14.37 0.59
C SER A 72 14.74 -14.26 1.95
N THR A 73 14.21 -13.09 2.29
CA THR A 73 13.54 -12.80 3.58
C THR A 73 12.10 -12.32 3.36
N PRO A 74 11.23 -13.16 2.76
CA PRO A 74 9.89 -12.75 2.31
C PRO A 74 8.96 -12.29 3.44
N ASN A 75 9.25 -12.67 4.70
CA ASN A 75 8.48 -12.26 5.87
C ASN A 75 8.65 -10.77 6.22
N LEU A 76 9.71 -10.13 5.71
CA LEU A 76 9.98 -8.70 5.93
C LEU A 76 9.33 -7.80 4.87
N ILE A 77 8.73 -8.38 3.83
CA ILE A 77 8.05 -7.65 2.76
C ILE A 77 6.56 -7.54 3.12
N ASP A 78 6.07 -6.32 3.24
CA ASP A 78 4.65 -6.06 3.41
C ASP A 78 3.91 -6.35 2.11
N ASN A 79 3.02 -7.34 2.14
CA ASN A 79 2.26 -7.76 0.97
C ASN A 79 0.98 -6.93 0.74
N ASN A 80 0.64 -6.09 1.71
CA ASN A 80 -0.66 -5.44 1.77
C ASN A 80 -0.61 -3.97 1.32
N SER A 81 0.60 -3.41 1.21
CA SER A 81 0.80 -2.04 0.78
C SER A 81 1.90 -1.95 -0.29
N VAL A 82 1.67 -1.13 -1.30
CA VAL A 82 2.65 -0.85 -2.36
C VAL A 82 2.60 0.63 -2.73
N ARG A 83 3.61 1.09 -3.47
CA ARG A 83 3.62 2.41 -4.12
C ARG A 83 3.93 2.20 -5.59
N LEU A 84 3.32 3.00 -6.46
CA LEU A 84 3.76 3.05 -7.85
C LEU A 84 4.99 3.95 -7.94
N CYS A 85 5.95 3.54 -8.76
CA CYS A 85 7.15 4.30 -9.05
C CYS A 85 7.14 4.64 -10.54
N PHE A 86 7.32 5.91 -10.86
CA PHE A 86 7.43 6.41 -12.22
C PHE A 86 8.88 6.77 -12.51
N GLU A 87 9.47 6.09 -13.50
CA GLU A 87 10.77 6.43 -14.06
C GLU A 87 10.58 6.87 -15.51
N ALA A 88 11.03 8.08 -15.83
CA ALA A 88 10.93 8.65 -17.16
C ALA A 88 12.33 8.80 -17.77
N ARG A 89 12.43 8.58 -19.07
CA ARG A 89 13.66 8.73 -19.85
C ARG A 89 13.38 9.63 -21.03
N VAL A 90 14.09 10.75 -21.11
CA VAL A 90 13.91 11.77 -22.16
C VAL A 90 15.09 11.77 -23.12
N ARG A 91 14.84 11.99 -24.41
CA ARG A 91 15.91 12.22 -25.38
C ARG A 91 16.44 13.64 -25.21
N ASP A 92 17.74 13.80 -25.33
CA ASP A 92 18.33 15.13 -25.37
C ASP A 92 18.05 15.82 -26.73
N SER A 93 17.94 17.14 -26.68
CA SER A 93 17.77 18.06 -27.82
C SER A 93 18.82 17.91 -28.91
N THR A 94 19.98 17.31 -28.59
CA THR A 94 21.10 17.08 -29.50
C THR A 94 20.90 15.91 -30.48
N GLY A 95 19.75 15.20 -30.41
CA GLY A 95 19.45 14.08 -31.31
C GLY A 95 20.31 12.83 -31.07
N SER A 96 21.07 12.79 -29.97
CA SER A 96 21.81 11.60 -29.59
C SER A 96 20.87 10.45 -29.22
N LEU A 97 21.28 9.22 -29.49
CA LEU A 97 20.57 8.00 -29.04
C LEU A 97 20.60 7.82 -27.51
N CYS A 98 21.24 8.72 -26.77
CA CYS A 98 21.32 8.64 -25.31
C CYS A 98 20.06 9.25 -24.68
N PHE A 99 19.39 8.46 -23.87
CA PHE A 99 18.29 8.92 -23.03
C PHE A 99 18.82 9.35 -21.67
N LYS A 100 18.37 10.50 -21.17
CA LYS A 100 18.60 10.93 -19.79
C LYS A 100 17.47 10.42 -18.91
N THR A 101 17.81 9.65 -17.88
CA THR A 101 16.86 9.21 -16.86
C THR A 101 16.56 10.37 -15.91
N LEU A 102 15.27 10.65 -15.70
CA LEU A 102 14.81 11.62 -14.71
C LEU A 102 14.77 10.99 -13.32
N THR A 103 14.72 11.82 -12.29
CA THR A 103 14.56 11.36 -10.90
C THR A 103 13.25 10.58 -10.76
N PRO A 104 13.27 9.34 -10.26
CA PRO A 104 12.06 8.57 -10.05
C PRO A 104 11.16 9.22 -9.00
N VAL A 105 9.85 9.19 -9.23
CA VAL A 105 8.85 9.69 -8.29
C VAL A 105 7.91 8.57 -7.87
N VAL A 106 7.43 8.60 -6.63
CA VAL A 106 6.54 7.58 -6.08
C VAL A 106 5.20 8.17 -5.66
N THR A 107 4.15 7.38 -5.81
CA THR A 107 2.81 7.75 -5.31
C THR A 107 2.73 7.66 -3.79
N GLU A 108 1.60 8.12 -3.26
CA GLU A 108 1.13 7.66 -1.96
C GLU A 108 0.96 6.13 -1.91
N THR A 109 0.89 5.60 -0.70
CA THR A 109 0.74 4.15 -0.49
C THR A 109 -0.64 3.69 -0.96
N ILE A 110 -0.66 2.69 -1.83
CA ILE A 110 -1.86 1.93 -2.22
C ILE A 110 -1.98 0.74 -1.29
N TYR A 111 -3.11 0.63 -0.61
CA TYR A 111 -3.44 -0.51 0.23
C TYR A 111 -4.34 -1.46 -0.55
N ASN A 112 -4.14 -2.76 -0.33
CA ASN A 112 -5.08 -3.76 -0.80
C ASN A 112 -6.43 -3.52 -0.07
N GLU A 113 -7.55 -3.38 -0.80
CA GLU A 113 -8.91 -3.20 -0.24
C GLU A 113 -9.29 -4.24 0.83
N SER A 114 -8.66 -5.40 0.79
CA SER A 114 -8.73 -6.39 1.86
C SER A 114 -8.51 -5.74 3.23
N TYR A 115 -7.61 -4.77 3.33
CA TYR A 115 -7.17 -4.11 4.55
C TYR A 115 -8.18 -3.12 5.13
N ASP A 116 -8.77 -2.27 4.30
CA ASP A 116 -9.70 -1.23 4.75
C ASP A 116 -11.05 -1.81 5.21
N LYS A 117 -11.46 -2.95 4.66
CA LYS A 117 -12.62 -3.72 5.16
C LYS A 117 -12.38 -4.35 6.54
N TYR A 118 -11.17 -4.30 7.09
CA TYR A 118 -10.89 -4.90 8.39
C TYR A 118 -11.33 -4.00 9.55
N LEU A 119 -11.27 -2.67 9.43
CA LEU A 119 -11.56 -1.75 10.54
C LEU A 119 -13.01 -1.24 10.50
N ALA A 120 -13.97 -2.17 10.40
CA ALA A 120 -15.38 -1.86 10.48
C ALA A 120 -15.96 -2.26 11.85
N ILE A 121 -16.67 -1.33 12.48
CA ILE A 121 -17.48 -1.58 13.68
C ILE A 121 -18.82 -2.14 13.21
N GLU A 122 -19.12 -3.37 13.61
CA GLU A 122 -20.40 -4.05 13.32
C GLU A 122 -21.47 -3.63 14.34
N LYS A 123 -21.10 -3.59 15.62
CA LYS A 123 -21.98 -3.21 16.73
C LYS A 123 -21.15 -2.64 17.88
N PHE A 124 -21.72 -1.73 18.65
CA PHE A 124 -21.14 -1.29 19.92
C PHE A 124 -22.24 -1.01 20.94
N GLU A 125 -21.98 -1.33 22.21
CA GLU A 125 -22.89 -1.09 23.33
C GLU A 125 -22.12 -0.73 24.61
N PRO A 126 -22.56 0.27 25.39
CA PRO A 126 -23.73 1.13 25.17
C PRO A 126 -23.44 2.28 24.18
N SER A 127 -24.49 2.83 23.55
CA SER A 127 -24.37 3.99 22.65
C SER A 127 -24.30 5.35 23.36
N THR A 128 -24.45 5.36 24.68
CA THR A 128 -24.37 6.54 25.54
C THR A 128 -23.55 6.23 26.79
N ALA A 129 -22.87 7.25 27.33
CA ALA A 129 -21.99 7.11 28.49
C ALA A 129 -21.98 8.40 29.32
N LEU A 130 -21.45 8.30 30.54
CA LEU A 130 -21.30 9.45 31.43
C LEU A 130 -20.05 10.26 31.06
N ILE A 131 -20.14 11.59 31.17
CA ILE A 131 -19.06 12.55 30.85
C ILE A 131 -17.73 12.24 31.57
N PRO A 132 -17.71 11.82 32.86
CA PRO A 132 -16.46 11.50 33.56
C PRO A 132 -15.71 10.29 32.99
N GLY A 133 -16.31 9.53 32.06
CA GLY A 133 -15.77 8.29 31.54
C GLY A 133 -15.95 7.10 32.48
N GLY A 134 -15.23 6.01 32.22
CA GLY A 134 -15.27 4.78 33.02
C GLY A 134 -16.40 3.80 32.65
N THR A 135 -17.27 4.16 31.70
CA THR A 135 -18.28 3.24 31.15
C THR A 135 -17.59 2.12 30.35
N HIS A 136 -17.97 0.88 30.62
CA HIS A 136 -17.51 -0.27 29.85
C HIS A 136 -18.22 -0.28 28.49
N LEU A 137 -17.43 -0.13 27.42
CA LEU A 137 -17.90 -0.14 26.04
C LEU A 137 -17.44 -1.42 25.35
N GLU A 138 -18.39 -2.23 24.89
CA GLU A 138 -18.13 -3.39 24.05
C GLU A 138 -18.23 -2.99 22.58
N ILE A 139 -17.20 -3.28 21.80
CA ILE A 139 -17.15 -3.00 20.36
C ILE A 139 -16.94 -4.33 19.63
N HIS A 140 -17.91 -4.71 18.81
CA HIS A 140 -17.83 -5.82 17.88
C HIS A 140 -17.35 -5.29 16.53
N THR A 141 -16.21 -5.81 16.09
CA THR A 141 -15.64 -5.51 14.78
C THR A 141 -15.80 -6.70 13.85
N VAL A 142 -15.86 -6.45 12.55
CA VAL A 142 -15.98 -7.49 11.52
C VAL A 142 -14.84 -8.52 11.59
N ARG A 143 -13.66 -8.12 12.09
CA ARG A 143 -12.54 -9.03 12.38
C ARG A 143 -11.93 -8.79 13.76
N LYS A 144 -11.34 -9.85 14.32
CA LYS A 144 -10.61 -9.79 15.60
C LYS A 144 -9.23 -9.18 15.39
N PHE A 145 -8.96 -8.07 16.06
CA PHE A 145 -7.63 -7.48 16.16
C PHE A 145 -6.97 -7.91 17.47
N LEU A 146 -5.80 -8.52 17.39
CA LEU A 146 -5.08 -9.00 18.57
C LEU A 146 -4.04 -7.99 19.08
N LYS A 147 -3.60 -7.06 18.22
CA LYS A 147 -2.59 -6.02 18.49
C LYS A 147 -2.86 -4.78 17.62
N ASP A 148 -2.29 -3.64 17.99
CA ASP A 148 -2.22 -2.41 17.20
C ASP A 148 -3.58 -1.80 16.81
N ILE A 149 -4.55 -1.82 17.72
CA ILE A 149 -5.84 -1.14 17.57
C ILE A 149 -6.01 -0.05 18.64
N LYS A 150 -6.60 1.08 18.25
CA LYS A 150 -7.00 2.16 19.16
C LYS A 150 -8.42 2.58 18.84
N VAL A 151 -9.17 2.95 19.87
CA VAL A 151 -10.51 3.53 19.70
C VAL A 151 -10.37 5.05 19.79
N ARG A 152 -10.87 5.76 18.78
CA ARG A 152 -10.87 7.22 18.73
C ARG A 152 -12.31 7.71 18.87
N PHE A 153 -12.56 8.52 19.90
CA PHE A 153 -13.79 9.28 20.06
C PHE A 153 -13.52 10.71 19.58
N PHE A 154 -14.43 11.26 18.78
CA PHE A 154 -14.30 12.61 18.24
C PHE A 154 -15.67 13.20 17.90
N THR A 155 -15.72 14.52 17.79
CA THR A 155 -16.84 15.26 17.19
C THR A 155 -16.56 15.60 15.74
N ASP A 156 -17.60 15.53 14.91
CA ASP A 156 -17.55 15.85 13.48
C ASP A 156 -18.04 17.28 13.17
N THR A 157 -18.05 18.16 14.18
CA THR A 157 -18.52 19.54 14.04
C THR A 157 -17.35 20.52 14.14
N ASP A 158 -17.27 21.44 13.18
CA ASP A 158 -16.19 22.42 13.04
C ASP A 158 -16.00 23.30 14.28
N ASP A 159 -17.09 23.62 14.98
CA ASP A 159 -17.07 24.60 16.07
C ASP A 159 -16.50 24.08 17.40
N ASN A 160 -16.34 22.76 17.57
CA ASN A 160 -15.83 22.14 18.81
C ASN A 160 -15.22 20.76 18.56
N GLN A 161 -14.08 20.73 17.87
CA GLN A 161 -13.32 19.51 17.67
C GLN A 161 -12.66 19.05 18.96
N TRP A 162 -13.11 17.92 19.50
CA TRP A 162 -12.38 17.21 20.55
C TRP A 162 -12.01 15.81 20.07
N VAL A 163 -10.90 15.29 20.57
CA VAL A 163 -10.42 13.95 20.26
C VAL A 163 -9.94 13.29 21.53
N ALA A 164 -10.45 12.09 21.82
CA ALA A 164 -9.93 11.20 22.84
C ALA A 164 -9.55 9.86 22.23
N VAL A 165 -8.41 9.31 22.62
CA VAL A 165 -7.90 8.03 22.11
C VAL A 165 -7.73 7.08 23.28
N VAL A 166 -8.28 5.87 23.16
CA VAL A 166 -8.26 4.85 24.20
C VAL A 166 -7.67 3.55 23.65
N ASP A 167 -6.76 2.95 24.41
CA ASP A 167 -6.25 1.61 24.12
C ASP A 167 -7.26 0.58 24.66
N PRO A 168 -7.82 -0.29 23.80
CA PRO A 168 -8.82 -1.28 24.24
C PRO A 168 -8.18 -2.31 25.16
N LEU A 169 -8.92 -2.72 26.19
CA LEU A 169 -8.47 -3.77 27.10
C LEU A 169 -8.39 -5.12 26.37
N PRO A 170 -7.39 -5.98 26.67
CA PRO A 170 -7.29 -7.30 26.06
C PRO A 170 -8.53 -8.14 26.37
N ARG A 171 -9.05 -8.86 25.36
CA ARG A 171 -10.18 -9.79 25.54
C ARG A 171 -9.89 -10.77 26.69
N LYS A 172 -10.81 -10.85 27.65
CA LYS A 172 -10.77 -11.90 28.68
C LYS A 172 -11.06 -13.25 28.02
N ALA A 173 -10.25 -14.27 28.33
CA ALA A 173 -10.23 -15.56 27.65
C ALA A 173 -11.55 -16.38 27.71
N ASN A 174 -12.56 -15.93 28.46
CA ASN A 174 -13.79 -16.68 28.73
C ASN A 174 -15.01 -16.30 27.88
N ASP A 175 -14.90 -15.32 26.97
CA ASP A 175 -15.96 -15.06 25.99
C ASP A 175 -15.81 -15.96 24.76
N ARG A 176 -16.23 -17.22 24.93
CA ARG A 176 -16.60 -18.11 23.83
C ARG A 176 -18.11 -18.30 23.88
N ARG A 177 -18.84 -17.44 23.18
CA ARG A 177 -20.17 -17.75 22.65
C ARG A 177 -20.13 -17.59 21.15
#